data_AF-A0AB33IWU0-F1
#
_entry.id   AF-A0AB33IWU0-F1
#
_cell.length_a   1.000
_cell.length_b   1.000
_cell.length_c   1.000
_cell.angle_alpha   90.00
_cell.angle_beta   90.00
_cell.angle_gamma   90.00
#
_symmetry.space_group_name_H-M   'P 1'
#
loop_
_entity.id
_entity.type
_entity.pdbx_description
1 polymer ?
#
loop_
_entity_poly.entity_id
_entity_poly.type
_entity_poly.pdbx_seq_one_letter_code
_entity_poly.pdbx_strand_id
1 'polypeptide(L)'
;MTKNELFDLLKASDEHLAKLDIINTIRIPHEEASLIRVAIVYDYDGSIYPYEDLPLVVYDDDEWFSPYDWEDGKNVEMTIDRIESIAWRLAETKYKASVLNGLPRIFI
;
A
#
# COMPACT_ATOMS: atom_id res chain seq x y z
N MET A 1 -4.75 4.53 11.43
CA MET A 1 -5.38 4.76 10.12
C MET A 1 -6.68 3.98 9.91
N THR A 2 -7.76 4.68 9.54
CA THR A 2 -9.07 4.16 9.15
C THR A 2 -9.17 3.98 7.63
N LYS A 3 -10.20 3.28 7.15
CA LYS A 3 -10.48 3.12 5.71
C LYS A 3 -10.63 4.48 4.98
N ASN A 4 -11.31 5.44 5.62
CA ASN A 4 -11.56 6.74 5.01
C ASN A 4 -10.26 7.56 4.93
N GLU A 5 -9.45 7.55 5.99
CA GLU A 5 -8.12 8.18 5.98
C GLU A 5 -7.24 7.59 4.87
N LEU A 6 -7.21 6.27 4.74
CA LEU A 6 -6.44 5.59 3.70
C LEU A 6 -6.95 5.90 2.28
N PHE A 7 -8.28 5.98 2.10
CA PHE A 7 -8.89 6.38 0.83
C PHE A 7 -8.53 7.81 0.46
N ASP A 8 -8.66 8.76 1.40
CA ASP A 8 -8.37 10.17 1.17
C ASP A 8 -6.89 10.38 0.81
N LEU A 9 -5.97 9.66 1.49
CA LEU A 9 -4.54 9.65 1.16
C LEU A 9 -4.27 9.13 -0.25
N LEU A 10 -4.79 7.94 -0.58
CA LEU A 10 -4.56 7.36 -1.91
C LEU A 10 -5.19 8.21 -3.02
N LYS A 11 -6.36 8.81 -2.77
CA LYS A 11 -7.03 9.72 -3.70
C LYS A 11 -6.25 11.01 -3.94
N ALA A 12 -5.48 11.49 -2.96
CA ALA A 12 -4.56 12.61 -3.13
C ALA A 12 -3.38 12.26 -4.07
N SER A 13 -2.97 10.98 -4.07
CA SER A 13 -1.90 10.48 -4.95
C SER A 13 -2.36 10.09 -6.35
N ASP A 14 -3.63 9.72 -6.52
CA ASP A 14 -4.25 9.33 -7.79
C ASP A 14 -5.70 9.81 -7.87
N GLU A 15 -5.94 10.85 -8.67
CA GLU A 15 -7.26 11.45 -8.84
C GLU A 15 -8.29 10.52 -9.52
N HIS A 16 -7.84 9.45 -10.17
CA HIS A 16 -8.72 8.48 -10.83
C HIS A 16 -9.23 7.41 -9.88
N LEU A 17 -8.76 7.36 -8.64
CA LEU A 17 -9.19 6.37 -7.65
C LEU A 17 -10.68 6.58 -7.32
N ALA A 18 -11.56 5.67 -7.75
CA ALA A 18 -13.00 5.79 -7.54
C ALA A 18 -13.47 5.15 -6.24
N LYS A 19 -12.87 4.01 -5.86
CA LYS A 19 -13.26 3.25 -4.68
C LYS A 19 -12.06 2.50 -4.09
N LEU A 20 -12.07 2.35 -2.76
CA LEU A 20 -11.17 1.46 -2.02
C LEU A 20 -11.97 0.56 -1.08
N ASP A 21 -11.58 -0.71 -1.01
CA ASP A 21 -12.03 -1.64 0.03
C ASP A 21 -10.82 -2.33 0.67
N ILE A 22 -10.80 -2.43 2.00
CA ILE A 22 -9.77 -3.19 2.71
C ILE A 22 -10.15 -4.68 2.62
N ILE A 23 -9.31 -5.47 1.98
CA ILE A 23 -9.48 -6.92 1.82
C ILE A 23 -9.00 -7.61 3.10
N ASN A 24 -7.85 -7.20 3.62
CA ASN A 24 -7.22 -7.82 4.78
C ASN A 24 -6.34 -6.81 5.53
N THR A 25 -6.15 -7.04 6.82
CA THR A 25 -5.19 -6.30 7.65
C THR A 25 -4.48 -7.28 8.58
N ILE A 26 -3.16 -7.29 8.51
CA ILE A 26 -2.28 -8.10 9.35
C ILE A 26 -1.48 -7.14 10.22
N ARG A 27 -1.68 -7.19 11.54
CA ARG A 27 -0.82 -6.45 12.48
C ARG A 27 0.54 -7.13 12.55
N ILE A 28 1.61 -6.36 12.44
CA ILE A 28 2.97 -6.89 12.47
C ILE A 28 3.38 -6.99 13.95
N PRO A 29 3.63 -8.20 14.48
CA PRO A 29 3.93 -8.37 15.89
C PRO A 29 5.16 -7.57 16.31
N HIS A 30 5.08 -6.90 17.46
CA HIS A 30 6.18 -6.12 18.05
C HIS A 30 6.65 -4.90 17.23
N GLU A 31 5.97 -4.57 16.15
CA GLU A 31 6.22 -3.39 15.32
C GLU A 31 5.00 -2.47 15.36
N GLU A 32 5.24 -1.16 15.31
CA GLU A 32 4.19 -0.12 15.20
C GLU A 32 3.68 -0.02 13.75
N ALA A 33 3.36 -1.16 13.14
CA ALA A 33 3.08 -1.29 11.71
C ALA A 33 2.02 -2.34 11.40
N SER A 34 1.32 -2.14 10.28
CA SER A 34 0.31 -3.05 9.75
C SER A 34 0.54 -3.29 8.26
N LEU A 35 0.41 -4.53 7.81
CA LEU A 35 0.33 -4.88 6.39
C LEU A 35 -1.16 -4.91 5.99
N ILE A 36 -1.55 -4.03 5.09
CA ILE A 36 -2.93 -3.87 4.62
C ILE A 36 -3.00 -4.30 3.16
N ARG A 37 -4.01 -5.09 2.80
CA ARG A 37 -4.36 -5.33 1.39
C ARG A 37 -5.61 -4.55 1.05
N VAL A 38 -5.55 -3.82 -0.05
CA VAL A 38 -6.67 -3.03 -0.56
C VAL A 38 -7.06 -3.46 -1.97
N ALA A 39 -8.35 -3.44 -2.24
CA ALA A 39 -8.93 -3.52 -3.57
C ALA A 39 -9.22 -2.10 -4.04
N ILE A 40 -8.59 -1.68 -5.13
CA ILE A 40 -8.75 -0.34 -5.70
C ILE A 40 -9.51 -0.42 -7.02
N VAL A 41 -10.46 0.49 -7.21
CA VAL A 41 -11.19 0.68 -8.47
C VAL A 41 -10.86 2.05 -9.01
N TYR A 42 -10.55 2.13 -10.29
CA TYR A 42 -10.26 3.39 -10.98
C TYR A 42 -11.40 3.76 -11.93
N ASP A 43 -11.63 5.07 -12.07
CA ASP A 43 -12.53 5.66 -13.06
C ASP A 43 -11.73 6.62 -13.93
N TYR A 44 -11.51 6.21 -15.18
CA TYR A 44 -10.89 7.04 -16.21
C TYR A 44 -11.97 7.45 -17.19
N ASP A 45 -12.37 8.72 -17.14
CA ASP A 45 -13.34 9.33 -18.06
C ASP A 45 -14.67 8.57 -18.18
N GLY A 46 -15.17 8.03 -17.07
CA GLY A 46 -16.42 7.26 -17.00
C GLY A 46 -16.24 5.77 -17.32
N SER A 47 -15.02 5.32 -17.60
CA SER A 47 -14.68 3.91 -17.74
C SER A 47 -14.14 3.36 -16.43
N ILE A 48 -14.89 2.42 -15.85
CA ILE A 48 -14.51 1.76 -14.59
C ILE A 48 -13.57 0.60 -14.87
N TYR A 49 -12.35 0.68 -14.34
CA TYR A 49 -11.36 -0.38 -14.43
C TYR A 49 -11.35 -1.19 -13.12
N PRO A 50 -11.60 -2.50 -13.20
CA PRO A 50 -11.76 -3.32 -12.01
C PRO A 50 -10.42 -3.64 -11.32
N TYR A 51 -10.52 -3.68 -9.98
CA TYR A 51 -9.66 -4.27 -8.97
C TYR A 51 -8.17 -4.42 -9.28
N GLU A 52 -7.39 -3.45 -8.81
CA GLU A 52 -6.00 -3.72 -8.44
C GLU A 52 -5.94 -4.10 -6.96
N ASP A 53 -5.35 -5.27 -6.66
CA ASP A 53 -5.05 -5.71 -5.30
C ASP A 53 -3.66 -5.20 -4.93
N LEU A 54 -3.63 -4.23 -4.03
CA LEU A 54 -2.41 -3.54 -3.65
C LEU A 54 -2.06 -3.81 -2.19
N PRO A 55 -0.86 -4.33 -1.89
CA PRO A 55 -0.37 -4.37 -0.53
C PRO A 55 0.18 -3.00 -0.11
N LEU A 56 -0.02 -2.65 1.15
CA LEU A 56 0.48 -1.42 1.77
C LEU A 56 1.07 -1.76 3.13
N VAL A 57 2.21 -1.15 3.49
CA VAL A 57 2.68 -1.14 4.88
C VAL A 57 2.35 0.22 5.47
N VAL A 58 1.61 0.24 6.58
CA VAL A 58 1.16 1.46 7.25
C VAL A 58 1.66 1.45 8.69
N TYR A 59 2.38 2.49 9.07
CA TYR A 59 2.89 2.73 10.42
C TYR A 59 1.88 3.51 11.28
N ASP A 60 2.04 3.43 12.60
CA ASP A 60 1.14 4.09 13.55
C ASP A 60 1.29 5.62 13.55
N ASP A 61 2.38 6.15 13.02
CA ASP A 61 2.64 7.58 12.81
C ASP A 61 2.12 8.11 11.46
N ASP A 62 1.26 7.33 10.81
CA ASP A 62 0.66 7.58 9.49
C ASP A 62 1.67 7.59 8.31
N GLU A 63 2.93 7.19 8.53
CA GLU A 63 3.83 6.87 7.42
C GLU A 63 3.35 5.60 6.71
N TRP A 64 3.35 5.59 5.38
CA TRP A 64 2.94 4.40 4.62
C TRP A 64 3.71 4.19 3.34
N PHE A 65 3.77 2.93 2.93
CA PHE A 65 4.58 2.45 1.83
C PHE A 65 3.72 1.63 0.87
N SER A 66 3.92 1.87 -0.42
CA SER A 66 3.34 1.07 -1.49
C SER A 66 4.46 0.34 -2.25
N PRO A 67 4.13 -0.70 -3.02
CA PRO A 67 5.00 -1.19 -4.07
C PRO A 67 5.45 -0.04 -4.98
N TYR A 68 6.71 -0.10 -5.41
CA TYR A 68 7.34 0.82 -6.33
C TYR A 68 6.79 0.58 -7.74
N ASP A 69 6.67 -0.68 -8.13
CA ASP A 69 5.90 -1.14 -9.29
C ASP A 69 4.66 -1.88 -8.80
N TRP A 70 3.49 -1.55 -9.36
CA TRP A 70 2.23 -2.14 -8.95
C TRP A 70 2.12 -3.60 -9.39
N GLU A 71 2.81 -3.98 -10.47
CA GLU A 71 2.86 -5.36 -10.94
C GLU A 71 3.53 -6.30 -9.91
N ASP A 72 4.48 -5.79 -9.13
CA ASP A 72 5.20 -6.57 -8.10
C ASP A 72 4.26 -7.08 -6.98
N GLY A 73 3.09 -6.46 -6.80
CA GLY A 73 2.09 -6.83 -5.80
C GLY A 73 0.88 -7.61 -6.34
N LYS A 74 0.73 -7.74 -7.66
CA LYS A 74 -0.50 -8.27 -8.27
C LYS A 74 -0.61 -9.79 -8.10
N ASN A 75 -1.79 -10.24 -7.64
CA ASN A 75 -2.17 -11.65 -7.54
C ASN A 75 -1.26 -12.53 -6.65
N VAL A 76 -0.46 -11.92 -5.78
CA VAL A 76 0.37 -12.66 -4.81
C VAL A 76 -0.35 -12.72 -3.47
N GLU A 77 -0.35 -13.90 -2.84
CA GLU A 77 -0.79 -14.03 -1.44
C GLU A 77 0.14 -13.21 -0.54
N MET A 78 -0.39 -12.15 0.05
CA MET A 78 0.41 -11.23 0.87
C MET A 78 0.60 -11.76 2.28
N THR A 79 1.84 -12.04 2.62
CA THR A 79 2.31 -12.38 3.97
C THR A 79 3.39 -11.40 4.40
N ILE A 80 3.76 -11.40 5.69
CA ILE A 80 4.85 -10.56 6.20
C ILE A 80 6.16 -10.87 5.45
N ASP A 81 6.46 -12.14 5.21
CA ASP A 81 7.66 -12.56 4.48
C ASP A 81 7.73 -12.01 3.04
N ARG A 82 6.58 -11.69 2.43
CA ARG A 82 6.55 -11.08 1.09
C ARG A 82 6.97 -9.62 1.06
N ILE A 83 6.98 -8.93 2.21
CA ILE A 83 7.46 -7.55 2.28
C ILE A 83 8.91 -7.46 1.80
N GLU A 84 9.77 -8.43 2.14
CA GLU A 84 11.18 -8.41 1.71
C GLU A 84 11.40 -8.56 0.21
N SER A 85 10.44 -9.15 -0.50
CA SER A 85 10.54 -9.41 -1.94
C SER A 85 9.98 -8.30 -2.83
N ILE A 86 9.29 -7.32 -2.25
CA ILE A 86 8.67 -6.22 -2.99
C ILE A 86 9.60 -5.01 -2.95
N ALA A 87 9.80 -4.36 -4.10
CA ALA A 87 10.43 -3.05 -4.11
C ALA A 87 9.42 -2.04 -3.55
N TRP A 88 9.70 -1.42 -2.41
CA TRP A 88 8.80 -0.45 -1.78
C TRP A 88 9.21 0.99 -2.12
N ARG A 89 8.23 1.89 -2.06
CA ARG A 89 8.45 3.34 -2.03
C ARG A 89 7.71 3.95 -0.86
N LEU A 90 8.27 5.02 -0.31
CA LEU A 90 7.48 5.92 0.53
C LEU A 90 6.39 6.52 -0.34
N ALA A 91 5.16 6.44 0.14
CA ALA A 91 4.00 6.97 -0.55
C ALA A 91 4.17 8.42 -0.99
N GLU A 92 3.53 8.80 -2.10
CA GLU A 92 3.55 10.16 -2.67
C GLU A 92 4.94 10.65 -3.11
N THR A 93 5.98 9.81 -2.99
CA THR A 93 7.35 10.13 -3.41
C THR A 93 7.85 9.16 -4.47
N LYS A 94 9.03 9.48 -5.02
CA LYS A 94 9.84 8.56 -5.83
C LYS A 94 10.94 7.89 -5.02
N TYR A 95 10.97 8.08 -3.70
CA TYR A 95 12.02 7.54 -2.86
C TYR A 95 11.80 6.05 -2.65
N LYS A 96 12.73 5.26 -3.19
CA LYS A 96 12.75 3.82 -2.96
C LYS A 96 13.12 3.55 -1.50
N ALA A 97 12.30 2.74 -0.85
CA ALA A 97 12.54 2.30 0.51
C ALA A 97 13.51 1.12 0.51
N SER A 98 14.25 1.00 1.60
CA SER A 98 15.04 -0.18 1.92
C SER A 98 14.26 -1.03 2.92
N VAL A 99 14.41 -2.35 2.87
CA VAL A 99 13.75 -3.23 3.84
C VAL A 99 14.70 -3.53 4.99
N LEU A 100 14.28 -3.25 6.22
CA LEU A 100 15.00 -3.53 7.46
C LEU A 100 14.06 -4.25 8.42
N ASN A 101 14.50 -5.39 8.98
CA ASN A 101 13.71 -6.23 9.87
C ASN A 101 12.32 -6.59 9.29
N GLY A 102 12.28 -6.95 8.00
CA GLY A 102 11.03 -7.31 7.32
C GLY A 102 10.10 -6.13 7.01
N LEU A 103 10.53 -4.87 7.17
CA LEU A 103 9.70 -3.69 6.94
C LEU A 103 10.37 -2.62 6.07
N PRO A 104 9.63 -1.93 5.19
CA PRO A 104 10.16 -0.84 4.38
C PRO A 104 10.42 0.41 5.23
N ARG A 105 11.58 1.04 5.03
CA ARG A 105 12.06 2.25 5.71
C ARG A 105 12.75 3.19 4.73
N ILE A 106 12.70 4.49 5.02
CA ILE A 106 13.56 5.49 4.38
C ILE A 106 14.73 5.83 5.33
N PHE A 107 15.94 5.89 4.78
CA PHE A 107 17.12 6.40 5.47
C PHE A 107 17.51 7.72 4.79
N ILE A 108 17.19 8.84 5.43
CA ILE A 108 17.53 10.21 5.01
C ILE A 108 18.64 10.80 5.86
#